data_AF-A0A839TJ80-F1
#
_entry.id   AF-A0A839TJ80-F1
#
_cell.length_a   1.000
_cell.length_b   1.000
_cell.length_c   1.000
_cell.angle_alpha   90.00
_cell.angle_beta   90.00
_cell.angle_gamma   90.00
#
_symmetry.space_group_name_H-M   'P 1'
#
loop_
_entity.id
_entity.type
_entity.pdbx_description
1 polymer ?
#
loop_
_entity_poly.entity_id
_entity_poly.type
_entity_poly.pdbx_seq_one_letter_code
_entity_poly.pdbx_strand_id
1 'polypeptide(L)'
;MKKLAIVLSMVFLGHTAIANAATDWTPYLKPMMSGCDFPNPTDKLPARYETSIASKKFRVDKTNEIDGYGEQITTYTLKNATAFGQPLLKLEYLVGYEWGHLKLYFKDTKFTALRMQFKLPEVDNYPDDPLQVMKNNASGYEVEEMGYTNLIFDRKEKSITCFSGL
;
A
#
# COMPACT_ATOMS: atom_id res chain seq x y z
N MET A 1 67.08 31.08 16.91
CA MET A 1 65.78 30.68 17.51
C MET A 1 64.93 30.02 16.43
N LYS A 2 64.86 28.68 16.40
CA LYS A 2 64.05 27.92 15.42
C LYS A 2 62.65 27.72 15.99
N LYS A 3 61.63 28.22 15.29
CA LYS A 3 60.21 28.04 15.66
C LYS A 3 59.75 26.67 15.18
N LEU A 4 59.41 25.77 16.12
CA LEU A 4 58.67 24.55 15.83
C LEU A 4 57.19 24.90 15.70
N ALA A 5 56.60 24.66 14.53
CA ALA A 5 55.15 24.67 14.37
C ALA A 5 54.63 23.24 14.58
N ILE A 6 53.86 23.03 15.66
CA ILE A 6 53.15 21.79 15.92
C ILE A 6 51.82 21.88 15.17
N VAL A 7 51.64 21.02 14.16
CA VAL A 7 50.37 20.89 13.43
C VAL A 7 49.51 19.87 14.18
N LEU A 8 48.45 20.35 14.82
CA LEU A 8 47.45 19.53 15.51
C LEU A 8 46.49 18.95 14.46
N SER A 9 46.64 17.66 14.14
CA SER A 9 45.73 16.96 13.23
C SER A 9 44.46 16.53 13.97
N MET A 10 43.35 17.22 13.73
CA MET A 10 42.01 16.82 14.21
C MET A 10 41.47 15.71 13.31
N VAL A 11 41.48 14.47 13.80
CA VAL A 11 40.80 13.34 13.18
C VAL A 11 39.31 13.47 13.50
N PHE A 12 38.52 14.01 12.57
CA PHE A 12 37.07 13.92 12.61
C PHE A 12 36.65 12.47 12.32
N LEU A 13 36.37 11.70 13.37
CA LEU A 13 35.65 10.42 13.28
C LEU A 13 34.18 10.72 12.92
N GLY A 14 33.94 10.96 11.63
CA GLY A 14 32.59 11.08 11.08
C GLY A 14 31.84 9.78 11.30
N HIS A 15 30.84 9.81 12.20
CA HIS A 15 29.86 8.74 12.31
C HIS A 15 29.07 8.69 11.00
N THR A 16 29.42 7.78 10.09
CA THR A 16 28.57 7.46 8.95
C THR A 16 27.32 6.78 9.49
N ALA A 17 26.25 7.55 9.68
CA ALA A 17 24.93 7.00 9.90
C ALA A 17 24.60 6.15 8.66
N ILE A 18 24.62 4.83 8.82
CA ILE A 18 24.15 3.91 7.78
C ILE A 18 22.65 4.14 7.69
N ALA A 19 22.23 4.99 6.74
CA ALA A 19 20.83 5.12 6.39
C ALA A 19 20.39 3.76 5.84
N ASN A 20 19.60 3.01 6.62
CA ASN A 20 19.02 1.77 6.14
C ASN A 20 18.21 2.07 4.87
N ALA A 21 18.41 1.29 3.81
CA ALA A 21 17.63 1.43 2.60
C ALA A 21 16.14 1.23 2.92
N ALA A 22 15.28 2.01 2.26
CA ALA A 22 13.84 1.86 2.44
C ALA A 22 13.39 0.46 1.99
N THR A 23 12.51 -0.17 2.76
CA THR A 23 11.94 -1.46 2.39
C THR A 23 10.94 -1.26 1.26
N ASP A 24 11.23 -1.84 0.11
CA ASP A 24 10.36 -1.76 -1.05
C ASP A 24 9.25 -2.82 -1.03
N TRP A 25 8.01 -2.36 -0.84
CA TRP A 25 6.78 -3.13 -0.86
C TRP A 25 6.23 -3.36 -2.26
N THR A 26 6.79 -2.73 -3.30
CA THR A 26 6.32 -2.86 -4.69
C THR A 26 6.12 -4.31 -5.13
N PRO A 27 7.05 -5.26 -4.88
CA PRO A 27 6.86 -6.63 -5.36
C PRO A 27 5.66 -7.35 -4.74
N TYR A 28 5.31 -7.04 -3.49
CA TYR A 28 4.17 -7.64 -2.80
C TYR A 28 2.85 -6.98 -3.20
N LEU A 29 2.89 -5.68 -3.50
CA LEU A 29 1.72 -4.88 -3.87
C LEU A 29 1.48 -4.82 -5.38
N LYS A 30 2.37 -5.39 -6.19
CA LYS A 30 2.30 -5.38 -7.65
C LYS A 30 0.95 -5.85 -8.22
N PRO A 31 0.28 -6.87 -7.66
CA PRO A 31 -1.05 -7.28 -8.16
C PRO A 31 -2.07 -6.15 -8.20
N MET A 32 -1.99 -5.14 -7.31
CA MET A 32 -2.94 -4.02 -7.29
C MET A 32 -2.94 -3.23 -8.60
N MET A 33 -1.83 -3.22 -9.32
CA MET A 33 -1.72 -2.55 -10.62
C MET A 33 -2.44 -3.30 -11.75
N SER A 34 -2.80 -4.56 -11.54
CA SER A 34 -3.45 -5.44 -12.52
C SER A 34 -4.85 -5.77 -12.04
N GLY A 35 -5.78 -4.83 -12.19
CA GLY A 35 -7.19 -5.07 -11.83
C GLY A 35 -7.51 -5.01 -10.33
N CYS A 36 -6.70 -4.31 -9.54
CA CYS A 36 -6.94 -4.18 -8.10
C CYS A 36 -6.94 -5.49 -7.32
N ASP A 37 -6.24 -6.51 -7.84
CA ASP A 37 -5.95 -7.72 -7.07
C ASP A 37 -5.00 -7.38 -5.91
N PHE A 38 -5.17 -8.05 -4.78
CA PHE A 38 -4.26 -7.90 -3.66
C PHE A 38 -4.18 -9.17 -2.82
N PRO A 39 -3.00 -9.46 -2.25
CA PRO A 39 -2.86 -10.56 -1.32
C PRO A 39 -3.79 -10.34 -0.13
N ASN A 40 -4.52 -11.39 0.25
CA ASN A 40 -5.30 -11.37 1.49
C ASN A 40 -4.39 -11.02 2.67
N PRO A 41 -4.93 -10.39 3.73
CA PRO A 41 -4.22 -10.21 4.99
C PRO A 41 -4.00 -11.58 5.65
N THR A 42 -3.00 -12.31 5.18
CA THR A 42 -2.61 -13.58 5.81
C THR A 42 -1.69 -13.28 6.99
N ASP A 43 -1.67 -14.20 7.95
CA ASP A 43 -0.82 -14.08 9.14
C ASP A 43 0.69 -14.18 8.86
N LYS A 44 1.09 -14.45 7.61
CA LYS A 44 2.49 -14.68 7.23
C LYS A 44 2.92 -13.72 6.12
N LEU A 45 3.06 -12.44 6.47
CA LEU A 45 3.83 -11.50 5.64
C LEU A 45 5.25 -12.05 5.43
N PRO A 46 5.81 -11.99 4.22
CA PRO A 46 7.20 -12.41 4.00
C PRO A 46 8.17 -11.64 4.91
N ALA A 47 9.13 -12.35 5.52
CA ALA A 47 10.05 -11.81 6.53
C ALA A 47 10.77 -10.50 6.11
N ARG A 48 11.03 -10.30 4.81
CA ARG A 48 11.60 -9.06 4.26
C ARG A 48 10.80 -7.79 4.59
N TYR A 49 9.50 -7.92 4.86
CA TYR A 49 8.61 -6.80 5.14
C TYR A 49 8.46 -6.53 6.64
N GLU A 50 8.64 -7.54 7.48
CA GLU A 50 8.44 -7.47 8.93
C GLU A 50 9.32 -6.39 9.58
N THR A 51 10.57 -6.25 9.12
CA THR A 51 11.52 -5.27 9.66
C THR A 51 11.08 -3.82 9.42
N SER A 52 10.23 -3.58 8.41
CA SER A 52 9.65 -2.27 8.11
C SER A 52 8.36 -1.98 8.87
N ILE A 53 7.80 -2.95 9.59
CA ILE A 53 6.58 -2.78 10.38
C ILE A 53 6.95 -2.13 11.71
N ALA A 54 6.45 -0.92 11.95
CA ALA A 54 6.60 -0.22 13.22
C ALA A 54 5.53 -0.64 14.23
N SER A 55 4.30 -0.91 13.77
CA SER A 55 3.23 -1.49 14.60
C SER A 55 2.18 -2.19 13.75
N LYS A 56 1.50 -3.18 14.35
CA LYS A 56 0.32 -3.85 13.81
C LYS A 56 -0.86 -3.56 14.76
N LYS A 57 -2.00 -3.13 14.21
CA LYS A 57 -3.25 -2.97 14.94
C LYS A 57 -4.33 -3.81 14.29
N PHE A 58 -5.09 -4.52 15.11
CA PHE A 58 -6.26 -5.29 14.69
C PHE A 58 -7.49 -4.76 15.42
N ARG A 59 -8.60 -4.62 14.70
CA ARG A 59 -9.92 -4.31 15.27
C ARG A 59 -11.01 -5.02 14.49
N VAL A 60 -12.15 -5.23 15.14
CA VAL A 60 -13.39 -5.69 14.51
C VAL A 60 -14.39 -4.55 14.54
N ASP A 61 -14.93 -4.20 13.38
CA ASP A 61 -16.02 -3.24 13.25
C ASP A 61 -17.36 -3.97 13.13
N LYS A 62 -18.31 -3.61 14.00
CA LYS A 62 -19.64 -4.26 14.04
C LYS A 62 -20.70 -3.48 13.29
N THR A 63 -20.36 -2.35 12.67
CA THR A 63 -21.36 -1.53 11.95
C THR A 63 -22.03 -2.29 10.80
N ASN A 64 -21.30 -3.16 10.09
CA ASN A 64 -21.80 -3.95 8.97
C ASN A 64 -21.83 -5.47 9.29
N GLU A 65 -22.17 -5.84 10.53
CA GLU A 65 -22.17 -7.24 10.99
C GLU A 65 -23.16 -8.11 10.21
N ILE A 66 -22.68 -9.24 9.68
CA ILE A 66 -23.50 -10.27 9.01
C ILE A 66 -23.24 -11.60 9.72
N ASP A 67 -24.31 -12.31 10.08
CA ASP A 67 -24.25 -13.62 10.77
C ASP A 67 -23.36 -13.65 12.02
N GLY A 68 -23.26 -12.53 12.74
CA GLY A 68 -22.43 -12.41 13.93
C GLY A 68 -20.97 -12.01 13.67
N TYR A 69 -20.57 -11.87 12.40
CA TYR A 69 -19.21 -11.53 11.99
C TYR A 69 -19.12 -10.06 11.55
N GLY A 70 -18.31 -9.29 12.27
CA GLY A 70 -17.97 -7.92 11.91
C GLY A 70 -16.79 -7.85 10.93
N GLU A 71 -16.55 -6.67 10.38
CA GLU A 71 -15.44 -6.41 9.47
C GLU A 71 -14.12 -6.44 10.23
N GLN A 72 -13.20 -7.28 9.79
CA GLN A 72 -11.87 -7.40 10.37
C GLN A 72 -10.93 -6.40 9.71
N ILE A 73 -10.34 -5.52 10.52
CA ILE A 73 -9.47 -4.45 10.01
C ILE A 73 -8.07 -4.60 10.61
N THR A 74 -7.10 -4.88 9.74
CA THR A 74 -5.69 -4.98 10.10
C THR A 74 -4.91 -3.81 9.51
N THR A 75 -4.30 -3.00 10.36
CA THR A 75 -3.45 -1.88 9.98
C THR A 75 -1.99 -2.15 10.32
N TYR A 76 -1.12 -2.03 9.33
CA TYR A 76 0.34 -2.03 9.48
C TYR A 76 0.86 -0.60 9.33
N THR A 77 1.40 -0.01 10.39
CA THR A 77 2.16 1.24 10.31
C THR A 77 3.61 0.91 9.99
N LEU A 78 4.19 1.59 9.01
CA LEU A 78 5.50 1.30 8.48
C LEU A 78 6.53 2.36 8.88
N LYS A 79 7.79 1.93 8.95
CA LYS A 79 8.96 2.79 9.06
C LYS A 79 9.86 2.56 7.84
N ASN A 80 10.33 3.65 7.23
CA ASN A 80 11.28 3.60 6.12
C ASN A 80 10.86 2.63 5.01
N ALA A 81 9.62 2.78 4.51
CA ALA A 81 9.05 1.90 3.49
C ALA A 81 8.65 2.69 2.24
N THR A 82 8.70 2.03 1.09
CA THR A 82 8.23 2.58 -0.19
C THR A 82 7.34 1.58 -0.91
N ALA A 83 6.45 2.07 -1.75
CA ALA A 83 5.76 1.28 -2.76
C ALA A 83 5.66 2.11 -4.04
N PHE A 84 5.94 1.47 -5.18
CA PHE A 84 5.93 2.08 -6.50
C PHE A 84 6.82 3.33 -6.58
N GLY A 85 7.96 3.30 -5.89
CA GLY A 85 8.89 4.43 -5.77
C GLY A 85 8.40 5.60 -4.92
N GLN A 86 7.25 5.47 -4.23
CA GLN A 86 6.68 6.50 -3.36
C GLN A 86 6.81 6.12 -1.88
N PRO A 87 7.05 7.08 -0.96
CA PRO A 87 7.09 6.80 0.47
C PRO A 87 5.74 6.29 1.00
N LEU A 88 5.76 5.08 1.58
CA LEU A 88 4.58 4.39 2.11
C LEU A 88 4.60 4.45 3.65
N LEU A 89 3.47 4.85 4.24
CA LEU A 89 3.33 5.04 5.69
C LEU A 89 2.53 3.94 6.36
N LYS A 90 1.51 3.43 5.68
CA LYS A 90 0.57 2.45 6.24
C LYS A 90 -0.03 1.58 5.15
N LEU A 91 -0.29 0.32 5.50
CA LEU A 91 -1.26 -0.54 4.81
C LEU A 91 -2.44 -0.80 5.74
N GLU A 92 -3.64 -0.84 5.19
CA GLU A 92 -4.84 -1.29 5.89
C GLU A 92 -5.58 -2.30 5.04
N TYR A 93 -5.91 -3.41 5.68
CA TYR A 93 -6.77 -4.43 5.12
C TYR A 93 -8.11 -4.39 5.84
N LEU A 94 -9.18 -4.50 5.08
CA LEU A 94 -10.52 -4.79 5.59
C LEU A 94 -10.99 -6.08 4.95
N VAL A 95 -11.51 -6.99 5.78
CA VAL A 95 -12.15 -8.23 5.34
C VAL A 95 -13.55 -8.28 5.96
N GLY A 96 -14.55 -8.14 5.12
CA GLY A 96 -15.96 -8.39 5.42
C GLY A 96 -16.39 -9.78 4.98
N TYR A 97 -17.70 -10.05 4.98
CA TYR A 97 -18.25 -11.36 4.61
C TYR A 97 -18.01 -11.69 3.13
N GLU A 98 -18.33 -10.75 2.24
CA GLU A 98 -18.19 -10.90 0.78
C GLU A 98 -17.53 -9.67 0.14
N TRP A 99 -16.87 -8.83 0.95
CA TRP A 99 -16.15 -7.66 0.47
C TRP A 99 -14.85 -7.45 1.24
N GLY A 100 -13.97 -6.65 0.67
CA GLY A 100 -12.74 -6.26 1.32
C GLY A 100 -12.01 -5.14 0.61
N HIS A 101 -10.96 -4.66 1.25
CA HIS A 101 -10.05 -3.73 0.61
C HIS A 101 -8.60 -3.90 1.05
N LEU A 102 -7.71 -3.41 0.21
CA LEU A 102 -6.37 -3.00 0.57
C LEU A 102 -6.19 -1.51 0.31
N LYS A 103 -5.83 -0.79 1.36
CA LYS A 103 -5.59 0.66 1.33
C LYS A 103 -4.15 0.99 1.68
N LEU A 104 -3.50 1.71 0.78
CA LEU A 104 -2.12 2.18 0.91
C LEU A 104 -2.11 3.67 1.22
N TYR A 105 -1.43 4.08 2.29
CA TYR A 105 -1.31 5.48 2.68
C TYR A 105 0.09 6.00 2.40
N PHE A 106 0.17 7.10 1.65
CA PHE A 106 1.41 7.72 1.21
C PHE A 106 1.69 9.03 1.96
N LYS A 107 2.96 9.46 1.92
CA LYS A 107 3.39 10.69 2.60
C LYS A 107 2.81 11.97 2.00
N ASP A 108 2.74 12.03 0.67
CA ASP A 108 2.28 13.19 -0.10
C ASP A 108 1.38 12.73 -1.26
N THR A 109 1.01 13.64 -2.16
CA THR A 109 0.07 13.35 -3.27
C THR A 109 0.77 12.89 -4.56
N LYS A 110 2.09 12.69 -4.57
CA LYS A 110 2.85 12.27 -5.76
C LYS A 110 2.47 10.87 -6.24
N PHE A 111 1.92 10.02 -5.37
CA PHE A 111 1.37 8.72 -5.76
C PHE A 111 0.29 8.83 -6.83
N THR A 112 -0.38 9.98 -6.99
CA THR A 112 -1.39 10.15 -8.04
C THR A 112 -0.84 10.01 -9.46
N ALA A 113 0.46 10.24 -9.65
CA ALA A 113 1.13 9.97 -10.93
C ALA A 113 1.14 8.47 -11.30
N LEU A 114 0.94 7.57 -10.31
CA LEU A 114 0.90 6.13 -10.54
C LEU A 114 -0.38 5.68 -11.26
N ARG A 115 -1.42 6.53 -11.36
CA ARG A 115 -2.72 6.14 -11.92
C ARG A 115 -2.66 5.44 -13.27
N MET A 116 -1.78 5.88 -14.17
CA MET A 116 -1.64 5.29 -15.52
C MET A 116 -1.07 3.86 -15.50
N GLN A 117 -0.42 3.47 -14.41
CA GLN A 117 0.14 2.13 -14.22
C GLN A 117 -0.91 1.12 -13.75
N PHE A 118 -2.02 1.59 -13.16
CA PHE A 118 -3.12 0.73 -12.73
C PHE A 118 -4.07 0.46 -13.88
N LYS A 119 -4.21 -0.81 -14.23
CA LYS A 119 -5.07 -1.30 -15.31
C LYS A 119 -6.39 -1.81 -14.73
N LEU A 120 -7.41 -1.80 -15.59
CA LEU A 120 -8.66 -2.51 -15.33
C LEU A 120 -8.38 -4.01 -15.18
N PRO A 121 -9.23 -4.77 -14.48
CA PRO A 121 -9.15 -6.22 -14.46
C PRO A 121 -9.15 -6.80 -15.87
N GLU A 122 -8.33 -7.83 -16.07
CA GLU A 122 -8.42 -8.66 -17.27
C GLU A 122 -9.60 -9.62 -17.05
N VAL A 123 -10.54 -9.63 -17.99
CA VAL A 123 -11.73 -10.47 -17.94
C VAL A 123 -11.58 -11.56 -18.98
N ASP A 124 -11.74 -12.81 -18.55
CA ASP A 124 -12.06 -13.89 -19.47
C ASP A 124 -13.51 -13.65 -19.89
N ASN A 125 -13.73 -12.97 -21.02
CA ASN A 125 -15.07 -12.56 -21.49
C ASN A 125 -16.11 -13.69 -21.33
N TYR A 126 -16.90 -13.65 -20.26
CA TYR A 126 -18.09 -14.47 -20.16
C TYR A 126 -19.16 -13.84 -21.06
N PRO A 127 -19.68 -14.57 -22.07
CA PRO A 127 -20.62 -13.99 -23.03
C PRO A 127 -21.90 -13.46 -22.37
N ASP A 128 -22.26 -14.02 -21.22
CA ASP A 128 -23.52 -13.75 -20.53
C ASP A 128 -23.40 -12.68 -19.42
N ASP A 129 -22.18 -12.32 -19.02
CA ASP A 129 -21.93 -11.29 -17.99
C ASP A 129 -20.62 -10.53 -18.29
N PRO A 130 -20.65 -9.56 -19.23
CA PRO A 130 -19.47 -8.81 -19.59
C PRO A 130 -19.14 -7.75 -18.54
N LEU A 131 -17.85 -7.54 -18.29
CA LEU A 131 -17.36 -6.45 -17.44
C LEU A 131 -17.89 -5.09 -17.91
N GLN A 132 -18.60 -4.41 -17.02
CA GLN A 132 -19.12 -3.06 -17.22
C GLN A 132 -18.19 -2.05 -16.58
N VAL A 133 -17.70 -1.08 -17.36
CA VAL A 133 -16.86 0.00 -16.85
C VAL A 133 -17.71 1.22 -16.54
N MET A 134 -18.07 1.38 -15.27
CA MET A 134 -18.90 2.49 -14.80
C MET A 134 -18.12 3.80 -14.75
N LYS A 135 -16.82 3.72 -14.43
CA LYS A 135 -15.92 4.87 -14.33
C LYS A 135 -14.48 4.46 -14.61
N ASN A 136 -13.75 5.31 -15.33
CA ASN A 136 -12.32 5.17 -15.52
C ASN A 136 -11.69 6.55 -15.77
N ASN A 137 -11.12 7.18 -14.74
CA ASN A 137 -10.54 8.51 -14.84
C ASN A 137 -9.36 8.71 -13.86
N ALA A 138 -8.89 9.95 -13.74
CA ALA A 138 -7.73 10.30 -12.90
C ALA A 138 -7.89 9.93 -11.41
N SER A 139 -9.13 9.79 -10.92
CA SER A 139 -9.44 9.41 -9.54
C SER A 139 -9.52 7.91 -9.33
N GLY A 140 -9.41 7.09 -10.39
CA GLY A 140 -9.48 5.64 -10.30
C GLY A 140 -10.43 5.00 -11.32
N TYR A 141 -11.01 3.86 -10.98
CA TYR A 141 -12.03 3.19 -11.79
C TYR A 141 -13.05 2.45 -10.92
N GLU A 142 -14.18 2.14 -11.52
CA GLU A 142 -15.27 1.33 -10.97
C GLU A 142 -15.74 0.42 -12.08
N VAL A 143 -15.77 -0.87 -11.80
CA VAL A 143 -16.20 -1.91 -12.74
C VAL A 143 -17.13 -2.90 -12.05
N GLU A 144 -18.11 -3.40 -12.79
CA GLU A 144 -19.11 -4.38 -12.35
C GLU A 144 -19.09 -5.60 -13.28
N GLU A 145 -19.27 -6.78 -12.70
CA GLU A 145 -19.47 -8.09 -13.35
C GLU A 145 -20.38 -8.91 -12.41
N MET A 146 -20.00 -10.13 -12.00
CA MET A 146 -20.66 -10.88 -10.92
C MET A 146 -20.53 -10.21 -9.53
N GLY A 147 -19.69 -9.19 -9.42
CA GLY A 147 -19.48 -8.37 -8.24
C GLY A 147 -18.98 -6.99 -8.67
N TYR A 148 -18.26 -6.30 -7.79
CA TYR A 148 -17.72 -4.97 -8.09
C TYR A 148 -16.25 -4.85 -7.70
N THR A 149 -15.49 -4.10 -8.50
CA THR A 149 -14.11 -3.71 -8.20
C THR A 149 -13.93 -2.21 -8.34
N ASN A 150 -13.32 -1.61 -7.33
CA ASN A 150 -13.14 -0.19 -7.19
C ASN A 150 -11.67 0.16 -6.91
N LEU A 151 -11.09 0.97 -7.78
CA LEU A 151 -9.81 1.63 -7.55
C LEU A 151 -10.06 3.09 -7.22
N ILE A 152 -9.50 3.58 -6.11
CA ILE A 152 -9.66 4.97 -5.69
C ILE A 152 -8.28 5.59 -5.40
N PHE A 153 -7.99 6.72 -6.04
CA PHE A 153 -6.86 7.60 -5.74
C PHE A 153 -7.36 8.81 -4.96
N ASP A 154 -7.26 8.77 -3.64
CA ASP A 154 -7.75 9.83 -2.75
C ASP A 154 -6.62 10.80 -2.37
N ARG A 155 -6.67 12.01 -2.92
CA ARG A 155 -5.70 13.08 -2.63
C ARG A 155 -5.79 13.62 -1.19
N LYS A 156 -6.97 13.62 -0.60
CA LYS A 156 -7.23 14.17 0.74
C LYS A 156 -6.66 13.24 1.80
N GLU A 157 -6.95 11.95 1.67
CA GLU A 157 -6.40 10.92 2.57
C GLU A 157 -5.00 10.45 2.19
N LYS A 158 -4.53 10.88 1.00
CA LYS A 158 -3.25 10.50 0.41
C LYS A 158 -3.13 8.98 0.27
N SER A 159 -4.17 8.36 -0.31
CA SER A 159 -4.25 6.91 -0.39
C SER A 159 -4.58 6.39 -1.78
N ILE A 160 -4.16 5.15 -2.02
CA ILE A 160 -4.69 4.29 -3.08
C ILE A 160 -5.46 3.18 -2.39
N THR A 161 -6.72 2.98 -2.78
CA THR A 161 -7.56 1.89 -2.27
C THR A 161 -7.97 1.01 -3.42
N CYS A 162 -7.75 -0.30 -3.28
CA CYS A 162 -8.41 -1.32 -4.07
C CYS A 162 -9.47 -1.96 -3.21
N PHE A 163 -10.70 -1.94 -3.69
CA PHE A 163 -11.87 -2.50 -3.03
C PHE A 163 -12.50 -3.51 -3.97
N SER A 164 -12.94 -4.65 -3.43
CA SER A 164 -13.70 -5.65 -4.18
C SER A 164 -14.83 -6.22 -3.33
N GLY A 165 -15.91 -6.63 -3.97
CA GLY A 165 -16.97 -7.39 -3.33
C GLY A 165 -17.82 -8.16 -4.34
N LEU A 166 -18.63 -9.08 -3.83
CA LEU A 166 -19.70 -9.77 -4.56
C LEU A 166 -21.04 -9.09 -4.30
#